data_AF-A0A420MHH6-F1
#
_entry.id   AF-A0A420MHH6-F1
#
_cell.length_a   1.000
_cell.length_b   1.000
_cell.length_c   1.000
_cell.angle_alpha   90.00
_cell.angle_beta   90.00
_cell.angle_gamma   90.00
#
_symmetry.space_group_name_H-M   'P 1'
#
loop_
_entity.id
_entity.type
_entity.pdbx_description
1 polymer ?
#
loop_
_entity_poly.entity_id
_entity_poly.type
_entity_poly.pdbx_seq_one_letter_code
_entity_poly.pdbx_strand_id
1 'polypeptide(L)'
;MDGGSIERWEDPTYRQVYGKILTGNWEEFDAWEMDKRADAVHDLYPGPGSTGVFRSWQGWTSLSETGPTEGTLLVYPFIREHTSYLLMRPLFKPKKPKSEFQDRMAYLSPDNWELDFDTTNFPGSPHQRNQELNDETHPHLELPRTMVCMPKVYPGDSVWWHSDVIHAVESRHNGKNAAAVFYIPAVALTPKNIEYIRDQKATLLSGRPPPDFPGGTGESEFKSRGTGDDLLTVEGKEGIGLVPFKLKDTMSETERSTRQAA
;
A
#
# COMPACT_ATOMS: atom_id res chain seq x y z
N MET A 1 -3.91 4.51 3.18
CA MET A 1 -3.70 3.57 2.05
C MET A 1 -2.40 3.96 1.39
N ASP A 2 -1.53 3.00 1.09
CA ASP A 2 -0.21 3.30 0.52
C ASP A 2 -0.18 2.94 -0.98
N GLY A 3 1.01 2.98 -1.60
CA GLY A 3 1.16 2.61 -3.01
C GLY A 3 0.54 3.66 -3.93
N GLY A 4 0.84 4.92 -3.66
CA GLY A 4 0.28 6.08 -4.35
C GLY A 4 -0.83 6.78 -3.57
N SER A 5 -1.13 7.99 -4.00
CA SER A 5 -2.16 8.90 -3.51
C SER A 5 -2.88 9.46 -4.73
N ILE A 6 -2.51 10.65 -5.20
CA ILE A 6 -3.08 11.28 -6.41
C ILE A 6 -2.82 10.46 -7.68
N GLU A 7 -1.77 9.63 -7.68
CA GLU A 7 -1.36 8.78 -8.79
C GLU A 7 -2.48 7.84 -9.26
N ARG A 8 -3.39 7.44 -8.37
CA ARG A 8 -4.55 6.59 -8.72
C ARG A 8 -5.44 7.25 -9.79
N TRP A 9 -5.49 8.57 -9.82
CA TRP A 9 -6.19 9.35 -10.83
C TRP A 9 -5.23 9.88 -11.88
N GLU A 10 -4.04 10.34 -11.50
CA GLU A 10 -3.16 11.06 -12.42
C GLU A 10 -2.43 10.14 -13.40
N ASP A 11 -1.83 9.04 -12.93
CA ASP A 11 -1.08 8.12 -13.78
C ASP A 11 -2.03 7.42 -14.77
N PRO A 12 -1.81 7.53 -16.10
CA PRO A 12 -2.69 6.91 -17.09
C PRO A 12 -2.78 5.38 -16.96
N THR A 13 -1.72 4.72 -16.49
CA THR A 13 -1.71 3.27 -16.30
C THR A 13 -2.44 2.88 -15.02
N TYR A 14 -2.18 3.58 -13.91
CA TYR A 14 -2.87 3.33 -12.65
C TYR A 14 -4.37 3.61 -12.76
N ARG A 15 -4.77 4.67 -13.46
CA ARG A 15 -6.18 4.98 -13.71
C ARG A 15 -6.91 3.85 -14.45
N GLN A 16 -6.22 3.10 -15.32
CA GLN A 16 -6.81 1.95 -16.01
C GLN A 16 -7.16 0.80 -15.06
N VAL A 17 -6.39 0.61 -13.98
CA VAL A 17 -6.72 -0.37 -12.91
C VAL A 17 -8.13 -0.12 -12.38
N TYR A 18 -8.52 1.14 -12.26
CA TYR A 18 -9.81 1.56 -11.73
C TYR A 18 -10.84 1.87 -12.83
N GLY A 19 -10.57 1.50 -14.09
CA GLY A 19 -11.41 1.87 -15.23
C GLY A 19 -12.87 1.39 -15.11
N LYS A 20 -13.10 0.23 -14.51
CA LYS A 20 -14.44 -0.29 -14.21
C LYS A 20 -15.23 0.63 -13.28
N ILE A 21 -14.57 1.14 -12.23
CA ILE A 21 -15.15 2.08 -11.27
C ILE A 21 -15.50 3.40 -11.97
N LEU A 22 -14.52 3.98 -12.70
CA LEU A 22 -14.65 5.29 -13.33
C LEU A 22 -15.64 5.31 -14.50
N THR A 23 -16.00 4.15 -15.05
CA THR A 23 -17.05 4.00 -16.08
C THR A 23 -18.42 3.64 -15.52
N GLY A 24 -18.56 3.59 -14.19
CA GLY A 24 -19.83 3.33 -13.50
C GLY A 24 -20.16 1.86 -13.27
N ASN A 25 -19.30 0.92 -13.68
CA ASN A 25 -19.47 -0.52 -13.48
C ASN A 25 -18.61 -1.01 -12.31
N TRP A 26 -18.70 -0.34 -11.17
CA TRP A 26 -17.80 -0.57 -10.02
C TRP A 26 -17.98 -1.97 -9.41
N GLU A 27 -19.14 -2.60 -9.57
CA GLU A 27 -19.40 -3.98 -9.14
C GLU A 27 -18.54 -5.01 -9.88
N GLU A 28 -18.11 -4.69 -11.11
CA GLU A 28 -17.20 -5.48 -11.94
C GLU A 28 -15.72 -5.21 -11.64
N PHE A 29 -15.40 -4.25 -10.75
CA PHE A 29 -14.03 -4.00 -10.36
C PHE A 29 -13.46 -5.20 -9.60
N ASP A 30 -12.41 -5.79 -10.16
CA ASP A 30 -11.63 -6.84 -9.51
C ASP A 30 -10.35 -6.24 -8.92
N ALA A 31 -10.28 -6.19 -7.59
CA ALA A 31 -9.09 -5.71 -6.89
C ALA A 31 -7.86 -6.60 -7.14
N TRP A 32 -8.07 -7.87 -7.53
CA TRP A 32 -7.05 -8.89 -7.71
C TRP A 32 -6.42 -8.91 -9.11
N GLU A 33 -6.92 -8.09 -10.05
CA GLU A 33 -6.29 -7.91 -11.36
C GLU A 33 -4.99 -7.10 -11.21
N MET A 34 -3.86 -7.69 -11.59
CA MET A 34 -2.52 -7.14 -11.32
C MET A 34 -1.82 -6.56 -12.55
N ASP A 35 -2.32 -6.85 -13.76
CA ASP A 35 -1.62 -6.54 -15.02
C ASP A 35 -1.24 -5.05 -15.10
N LYS A 36 -2.22 -4.15 -15.01
CA LYS A 36 -1.98 -2.70 -15.05
C LYS A 36 -1.31 -2.17 -13.79
N ARG A 37 -1.45 -2.85 -12.64
CA ARG A 37 -0.83 -2.41 -11.37
C ARG A 37 0.69 -2.57 -11.39
N ALA A 38 1.17 -3.63 -12.03
CA ALA A 38 2.60 -3.92 -12.18
C ALA A 38 3.33 -2.84 -13.01
N ASP A 39 2.62 -2.26 -13.99
CA ASP A 39 3.15 -1.24 -14.91
C ASP A 39 2.88 0.21 -14.43
N ALA A 40 2.05 0.38 -13.39
CA ALA A 40 1.64 1.69 -12.91
C ALA A 40 2.77 2.45 -12.19
N VAL A 41 2.72 3.79 -12.32
CA VAL A 41 3.63 4.68 -11.60
C VAL A 41 2.96 5.13 -10.30
N HIS A 42 3.27 4.39 -9.23
CA HIS A 42 2.78 4.65 -7.86
C HIS A 42 3.39 5.87 -7.15
N ASP A 43 4.42 6.49 -7.75
CA ASP A 43 5.14 7.64 -7.21
C ASP A 43 5.49 8.60 -8.35
N LEU A 44 4.58 9.52 -8.68
CA LEU A 44 4.84 10.59 -9.65
C LEU A 44 5.59 11.76 -8.99
N TYR A 45 5.49 11.88 -7.67
CA TYR A 45 6.04 12.97 -6.89
C TYR A 45 6.82 12.40 -5.70
N PRO A 46 8.13 12.12 -5.88
CA PRO A 46 8.94 11.49 -4.84
C PRO A 46 8.89 12.21 -3.50
N GLY A 47 8.69 11.47 -2.43
CA GLY A 47 8.56 12.03 -1.09
C GLY A 47 8.64 10.99 0.04
N PRO A 48 8.67 11.42 1.31
CA PRO A 48 8.90 10.52 2.45
C PRO A 48 7.84 9.42 2.66
N GLY A 49 6.68 9.52 2.02
CA GLY A 49 5.62 8.52 2.07
C GLY A 49 5.50 7.67 0.81
N SER A 50 6.28 7.92 -0.23
CA SER A 50 6.17 7.19 -1.48
C SER A 50 6.89 5.84 -1.42
N THR A 51 6.57 4.96 -2.38
CA THR A 51 7.25 3.67 -2.53
C THR A 51 7.65 3.49 -3.98
N GLY A 52 8.93 3.17 -4.21
CA GLY A 52 9.48 2.91 -5.53
C GLY A 52 9.06 1.55 -6.10
N VAL A 53 8.45 0.68 -5.29
CA VAL A 53 8.09 -0.70 -5.67
C VAL A 53 6.58 -0.92 -5.76
N PHE A 54 6.18 -1.77 -6.71
CA PHE A 54 4.87 -2.36 -6.73
C PHE A 54 4.80 -3.52 -5.72
N ARG A 55 3.93 -3.39 -4.72
CA ARG A 55 3.61 -4.42 -3.72
C ARG A 55 2.21 -4.94 -3.99
N SER A 56 2.07 -6.25 -4.17
CA SER A 56 0.73 -6.87 -4.29
C SER A 56 0.07 -6.97 -2.91
N TRP A 57 0.87 -7.33 -1.91
CA TRP A 57 0.48 -7.36 -0.51
C TRP A 57 1.48 -6.62 0.34
N GLN A 58 0.96 -5.88 1.30
CA GLN A 58 1.75 -5.50 2.47
C GLN A 58 1.64 -6.60 3.52
N GLY A 59 2.63 -6.65 4.40
CA GLY A 59 2.61 -7.62 5.46
C GLY A 59 3.71 -7.42 6.47
N TRP A 60 3.53 -8.06 7.61
CA TRP A 60 4.54 -8.11 8.65
C TRP A 60 4.55 -9.48 9.34
N THR A 61 5.69 -9.81 9.94
CA THR A 61 5.89 -10.98 10.80
C THR A 61 6.03 -10.51 12.25
N SER A 62 5.27 -11.10 13.17
CA SER A 62 5.29 -10.71 14.57
C SER A 62 6.56 -11.17 15.27
N LEU A 63 7.13 -10.31 16.11
CA LEU A 63 8.23 -10.62 17.02
C LEU A 63 7.77 -10.65 18.49
N SER A 64 6.52 -10.27 18.74
CA SER A 64 5.91 -10.19 20.06
C SER A 64 4.52 -10.82 20.07
N GLU A 65 4.02 -11.10 21.26
CA GLU A 65 2.60 -11.37 21.45
C GLU A 65 1.85 -10.04 21.48
N THR A 66 0.85 -9.86 20.63
CA THR A 66 0.06 -8.62 20.53
C THR A 66 -1.34 -8.92 20.02
N GLY A 67 -2.37 -8.31 20.59
CA GLY A 67 -3.74 -8.47 20.13
C GLY A 67 -4.55 -7.17 20.15
N PRO A 68 -5.89 -7.29 20.02
CA PRO A 68 -6.77 -6.13 20.07
C PRO A 68 -6.60 -5.31 21.36
N THR A 69 -6.64 -3.99 21.23
CA THR A 69 -6.35 -2.97 22.27
C THR A 69 -4.88 -2.83 22.67
N GLU A 70 -3.98 -3.58 22.05
CA GLU A 70 -2.55 -3.58 22.31
C GLU A 70 -1.78 -2.94 21.13
N GLY A 71 -2.32 -1.92 20.49
CA GLY A 71 -1.58 -1.16 19.48
C GLY A 71 -1.37 -1.94 18.18
N THR A 72 -2.28 -2.86 17.83
CA THR A 72 -2.13 -3.71 16.63
C THR A 72 -2.76 -3.06 15.39
N LEU A 73 -2.68 -3.76 14.25
CA LEU A 73 -3.20 -3.34 12.96
C LEU A 73 -4.74 -3.36 12.93
N LEU A 74 -5.32 -2.32 12.35
CA LEU A 74 -6.71 -2.20 11.97
C LEU A 74 -6.81 -2.24 10.43
N VAL A 75 -7.81 -2.94 9.88
CA VAL A 75 -8.09 -2.96 8.44
C VAL A 75 -9.56 -2.70 8.14
N TYR A 76 -9.85 -2.15 6.97
CA TYR A 76 -11.21 -2.04 6.45
C TYR A 76 -11.50 -3.23 5.52
N PRO A 77 -12.44 -4.13 5.86
CA PRO A 77 -12.53 -5.44 5.19
C PRO A 77 -13.29 -5.44 3.85
N PHE A 78 -13.79 -4.30 3.36
CA PHE A 78 -14.57 -4.22 2.10
C PHE A 78 -13.79 -3.53 0.98
N ILE A 79 -12.83 -4.26 0.40
CA ILE A 79 -11.87 -3.72 -0.56
C ILE A 79 -12.51 -3.09 -1.80
N ARG A 80 -13.48 -3.77 -2.41
CA ARG A 80 -14.11 -3.28 -3.63
C ARG A 80 -14.91 -2.01 -3.35
N GLU A 81 -15.71 -2.02 -2.29
CA GLU A 81 -16.61 -0.94 -1.91
C GLU A 81 -15.83 0.32 -1.50
N HIS A 82 -14.80 0.18 -0.65
CA HIS A 82 -14.04 1.34 -0.20
C HIS A 82 -13.17 1.92 -1.31
N THR A 83 -12.61 1.09 -2.21
CA THR A 83 -11.82 1.57 -3.35
C THR A 83 -12.72 2.30 -4.34
N SER A 84 -13.92 1.78 -4.60
CA SER A 84 -14.92 2.45 -5.43
C SER A 84 -15.34 3.78 -4.84
N TYR A 85 -15.63 3.82 -3.54
CA TYR A 85 -15.94 5.04 -2.83
C TYR A 85 -14.80 6.07 -2.92
N LEU A 86 -13.56 5.65 -2.68
CA LEU A 86 -12.39 6.52 -2.77
C LEU A 86 -12.27 7.12 -4.17
N LEU A 87 -12.24 6.29 -5.22
CA LEU A 87 -12.01 6.74 -6.60
C LEU A 87 -13.09 7.70 -7.10
N MET A 88 -14.34 7.48 -6.69
CA MET A 88 -15.45 8.37 -7.03
C MET A 88 -15.49 9.63 -6.16
N ARG A 89 -14.87 9.64 -4.97
CA ARG A 89 -14.99 10.72 -3.98
C ARG A 89 -14.68 12.12 -4.52
N PRO A 90 -13.60 12.35 -5.30
CA PRO A 90 -13.31 13.64 -5.91
C PRO A 90 -14.36 14.13 -6.92
N LEU A 91 -15.14 13.21 -7.49
CA LEU A 91 -16.13 13.51 -8.53
C LEU A 91 -17.49 13.97 -7.96
N PHE A 92 -17.64 14.03 -6.64
CA PHE A 92 -18.89 14.41 -5.99
C PHE A 92 -18.69 15.49 -4.93
N LYS A 93 -19.57 16.49 -4.94
CA LYS A 93 -19.66 17.54 -3.90
C LYS A 93 -21.03 17.51 -3.20
N PRO A 94 -21.11 17.94 -1.93
CA PRO A 94 -22.38 18.05 -1.27
C PRO A 94 -23.16 19.27 -1.79
N LYS A 95 -24.45 19.10 -2.08
CA LYS A 95 -25.37 20.19 -2.47
C LYS A 95 -25.58 21.18 -1.33
N LYS A 96 -25.63 20.68 -0.09
CA LYS A 96 -25.73 21.47 1.14
C LYS A 96 -24.63 21.09 2.13
N PRO A 97 -24.03 22.07 2.84
CA PRO A 97 -22.98 21.81 3.80
C PRO A 97 -23.47 21.06 5.03
N LYS A 98 -22.56 20.37 5.71
CA LYS A 98 -22.83 19.59 6.93
C LYS A 98 -23.53 20.41 8.02
N SER A 99 -23.25 21.72 8.12
CA SER A 99 -23.85 22.63 9.10
C SER A 99 -25.36 22.83 8.95
N GLU A 100 -25.95 22.49 7.79
CA GLU A 100 -27.40 22.59 7.55
C GLU A 100 -28.18 21.35 8.01
N PHE A 101 -27.49 20.31 8.49
CA PHE A 101 -28.12 19.06 8.93
C PHE A 101 -27.89 18.84 10.42
N GLN A 102 -28.94 18.48 11.14
CA GLN A 102 -28.84 18.04 12.54
C GLN A 102 -28.49 16.54 12.64
N ASP A 103 -28.90 15.76 11.65
CA ASP A 103 -28.65 14.33 11.56
C ASP A 103 -27.55 14.02 10.54
N ARG A 104 -26.61 13.16 10.94
CA ARG A 104 -25.50 12.73 10.07
C ARG A 104 -26.00 11.94 8.88
N MET A 105 -26.99 11.05 9.06
CA MET A 105 -27.49 10.22 7.96
C MET A 105 -28.21 11.07 6.91
N ALA A 106 -28.93 12.11 7.32
CA ALA A 106 -29.51 13.09 6.41
C ALA A 106 -28.44 13.83 5.56
N TYR A 107 -27.31 14.25 6.17
CA TYR A 107 -26.20 14.86 5.42
C TYR A 107 -25.57 13.89 4.41
N LEU A 108 -25.43 12.61 4.79
CA LEU A 108 -24.82 11.56 3.98
C LEU A 108 -25.78 10.90 2.99
N SER A 109 -27.06 11.32 2.96
CA SER A 109 -28.03 10.81 2.00
C SER A 109 -27.56 11.03 0.56
N PRO A 110 -27.75 10.05 -0.36
CA PRO A 110 -27.45 10.23 -1.78
C PRO A 110 -28.06 11.50 -2.40
N ASP A 111 -29.22 11.95 -1.91
CA ASP A 111 -29.91 13.15 -2.39
C ASP A 111 -29.10 14.44 -2.19
N ASN A 112 -28.19 14.45 -1.21
CA ASN A 112 -27.34 15.60 -0.91
C ASN A 112 -26.05 15.62 -1.75
N TRP A 113 -25.86 14.72 -2.71
CA TRP A 113 -24.65 14.67 -3.56
C TRP A 113 -24.97 15.00 -5.02
N GLU A 114 -24.04 15.69 -5.67
CA GLU A 114 -24.04 15.94 -7.11
C GLU A 114 -22.63 15.82 -7.68
N LEU A 115 -22.53 15.63 -8.99
CA LEU A 115 -21.25 15.55 -9.66
C LEU A 115 -20.53 16.89 -9.61
N ASP A 116 -19.23 16.85 -9.36
CA ASP A 116 -18.36 18.02 -9.35
C ASP A 116 -17.39 17.98 -10.54
N PHE A 117 -17.66 18.83 -11.52
CA PHE A 117 -16.80 18.99 -12.70
C PHE A 117 -15.97 20.28 -12.67
N ASP A 118 -16.19 21.11 -11.65
CA ASP A 118 -15.69 22.48 -11.62
C ASP A 118 -14.46 22.63 -10.72
N THR A 119 -14.28 21.74 -9.75
CA THR A 119 -13.21 21.83 -8.77
C THR A 119 -12.08 20.83 -9.04
N THR A 120 -10.91 21.16 -8.51
CA THR A 120 -9.73 20.28 -8.51
C THR A 120 -9.52 19.65 -7.13
N ASN A 121 -10.61 19.35 -6.42
CA ASN A 121 -10.55 18.84 -5.06
C ASN A 121 -10.39 17.31 -5.06
N PHE A 122 -9.26 16.82 -4.55
CA PHE A 122 -9.00 15.39 -4.33
C PHE A 122 -8.83 15.13 -2.83
N PRO A 123 -9.93 14.92 -2.08
CA PRO A 123 -9.88 14.85 -0.63
C PRO A 123 -8.89 13.79 -0.13
N GLY A 124 -8.00 14.17 0.79
CA GLY A 124 -7.04 13.25 1.39
C GLY A 124 -6.01 12.65 0.42
N SER A 125 -5.87 13.21 -0.79
CA SER A 125 -4.97 12.69 -1.83
C SER A 125 -3.80 13.66 -2.10
N PRO A 126 -2.94 13.95 -1.11
CA PRO A 126 -1.81 14.86 -1.27
C PRO A 126 -0.74 14.28 -2.22
N HIS A 127 0.08 15.16 -2.81
CA HIS A 127 1.33 14.76 -3.46
C HIS A 127 2.35 14.32 -2.40
N GLN A 128 3.34 13.50 -2.76
CA GLN A 128 4.50 13.12 -1.93
C GLN A 128 4.18 12.37 -0.62
N ARG A 129 2.92 11.98 -0.42
CA ARG A 129 2.44 11.26 0.78
C ARG A 129 1.42 10.21 0.37
N ASN A 130 1.11 9.33 1.31
CA ASN A 130 0.09 8.30 1.15
C ASN A 130 -1.33 8.87 1.15
N GLN A 131 -2.28 8.08 0.65
CA GLN A 131 -3.70 8.41 0.68
C GLN A 131 -4.22 8.38 2.12
N GLU A 132 -4.76 9.51 2.56
CA GLU A 132 -5.34 9.72 3.88
C GLU A 132 -6.87 9.67 3.82
N LEU A 133 -7.48 8.98 4.78
CA LEU A 133 -8.94 8.89 4.90
C LEU A 133 -9.34 9.17 6.35
N ASN A 134 -10.38 9.98 6.54
CA ASN A 134 -10.91 10.35 7.86
C ASN A 134 -12.41 10.69 7.76
N ASP A 135 -13.06 10.89 8.91
CA ASP A 135 -14.50 11.17 8.98
C ASP A 135 -14.90 12.56 8.46
N GLU A 136 -13.94 13.47 8.22
CA GLU A 136 -14.23 14.79 7.64
C GLU A 136 -14.36 14.70 6.12
N THR A 137 -13.40 14.05 5.48
CA THR A 137 -13.28 13.94 4.02
C THR A 137 -14.01 12.72 3.46
N HIS A 138 -14.05 11.63 4.22
CA HIS A 138 -14.57 10.32 3.82
C HIS A 138 -15.64 9.77 4.82
N PRO A 139 -16.66 10.56 5.19
CA PRO A 139 -17.58 10.25 6.29
C PRO A 139 -18.40 8.96 6.09
N HIS A 140 -18.66 8.52 4.86
CA HIS A 140 -19.43 7.31 4.58
C HIS A 140 -18.69 6.02 4.96
N LEU A 141 -17.36 6.06 5.09
CA LEU A 141 -16.58 4.91 5.51
C LEU A 141 -16.85 4.55 6.98
N GLU A 142 -17.18 5.54 7.81
CA GLU A 142 -17.36 5.36 9.25
C GLU A 142 -16.18 4.63 9.91
N LEU A 143 -14.96 5.05 9.61
CA LEU A 143 -13.73 4.34 10.00
C LEU A 143 -13.69 3.94 11.48
N PRO A 144 -14.12 4.78 12.46
CA PRO A 144 -14.13 4.38 13.86
C PRO A 144 -15.01 3.16 14.19
N ARG A 145 -16.01 2.87 13.35
CA ARG A 145 -16.98 1.77 13.53
C ARG A 145 -16.67 0.55 12.66
N THR A 146 -16.12 0.76 11.47
CA THR A 146 -16.04 -0.28 10.43
C THR A 146 -14.66 -0.92 10.29
N MET A 147 -13.61 -0.28 10.83
CA MET A 147 -12.29 -0.89 10.87
C MET A 147 -12.26 -2.04 11.88
N VAL A 148 -11.68 -3.16 11.47
CA VAL A 148 -11.55 -4.38 12.27
C VAL A 148 -10.12 -4.58 12.71
N CYS A 149 -9.95 -4.97 13.97
CA CYS A 149 -8.65 -5.23 14.57
C CYS A 149 -8.15 -6.61 14.16
N MET A 150 -6.85 -6.74 13.92
CA MET A 150 -6.24 -8.05 13.70
C MET A 150 -6.40 -8.94 14.93
N PRO A 151 -6.58 -10.26 14.72
CA PRO A 151 -6.64 -11.19 15.84
C PRO A 151 -5.32 -11.16 16.62
N LYS A 152 -5.35 -11.77 17.81
CA LYS A 152 -4.14 -11.94 18.60
C LYS A 152 -3.10 -12.74 17.82
N VAL A 153 -1.89 -12.20 17.74
CA VAL A 153 -0.73 -12.80 17.09
C VAL A 153 0.35 -13.15 18.12
N TYR A 154 1.17 -14.13 17.76
CA TYR A 154 2.32 -14.62 18.51
C TYR A 154 3.60 -14.48 17.68
N PRO A 155 4.79 -14.48 18.30
CA PRO A 155 6.04 -14.45 17.56
C PRO A 155 6.10 -15.54 16.47
N GLY A 156 6.38 -15.14 15.24
CA GLY A 156 6.38 -16.01 14.06
C GLY A 156 5.09 -15.99 13.22
N ASP A 157 3.97 -15.50 13.76
CA ASP A 157 2.76 -15.28 12.96
C ASP A 157 3.00 -14.17 11.93
N SER A 158 2.33 -14.26 10.78
CA SER A 158 2.38 -13.21 9.75
C SER A 158 0.98 -12.73 9.38
N VAL A 159 0.87 -11.42 9.14
CA VAL A 159 -0.36 -10.75 8.74
C VAL A 159 -0.16 -10.08 7.40
N TRP A 160 -1.14 -10.23 6.51
CA TRP A 160 -1.08 -9.77 5.13
C TRP A 160 -2.36 -9.00 4.78
N TRP A 161 -2.22 -7.88 4.07
CA TRP A 161 -3.34 -7.13 3.50
C TRP A 161 -3.01 -6.64 2.09
N HIS A 162 -4.02 -6.64 1.24
CA HIS A 162 -3.88 -6.21 -0.16
C HIS A 162 -3.46 -4.72 -0.21
N SER A 163 -2.71 -4.33 -1.24
CA SER A 163 -2.14 -2.98 -1.37
C SER A 163 -3.15 -1.84 -1.31
N ASP A 164 -4.37 -2.07 -1.80
CA ASP A 164 -5.47 -1.10 -1.71
C ASP A 164 -6.17 -1.05 -0.35
N VAL A 165 -5.95 -2.00 0.57
CA VAL A 165 -6.72 -2.04 1.83
C VAL A 165 -6.45 -0.80 2.68
N ILE A 166 -7.53 -0.12 3.11
CA ILE A 166 -7.45 0.90 4.14
C ILE A 166 -7.01 0.23 5.44
N HIS A 167 -5.94 0.75 6.02
CA HIS A 167 -5.41 0.23 7.26
C HIS A 167 -4.91 1.37 8.15
N ALA A 168 -4.83 1.10 9.45
CA ALA A 168 -4.34 1.99 10.48
C ALA A 168 -3.74 1.18 11.63
N VAL A 169 -3.04 1.83 12.55
CA VAL A 169 -2.62 1.23 13.82
C VAL A 169 -3.53 1.77 14.92
N GLU A 170 -3.91 0.92 15.89
CA GLU A 170 -4.65 1.39 17.06
C GLU A 170 -3.92 2.56 17.74
N SER A 171 -4.65 3.62 18.05
CA SER A 171 -4.08 4.85 18.62
C SER A 171 -3.59 4.71 20.06
N ARG A 172 -3.86 3.58 20.70
CA ARG A 172 -3.45 3.26 22.08
C ARG A 172 -2.91 1.84 22.14
N HIS A 173 -1.87 1.66 22.96
CA HIS A 173 -1.32 0.37 23.31
C HIS A 173 -1.52 0.14 24.81
N ASN A 174 -2.53 -0.65 25.18
CA ASN A 174 -2.80 -1.03 26.58
C ASN A 174 -2.15 -2.37 26.98
N GLY A 175 -1.34 -2.94 26.09
CA GLY A 175 -0.56 -4.13 26.34
C GLY A 175 0.55 -3.89 27.36
N LYS A 176 1.10 -4.97 27.89
CA LYS A 176 2.23 -4.91 28.85
C LYS A 176 3.60 -5.02 28.18
N ASN A 177 3.64 -5.49 26.94
CA ASN A 177 4.86 -5.81 26.20
C ASN A 177 4.94 -4.94 24.95
N ALA A 178 6.15 -4.64 24.50
CA ALA A 178 6.33 -3.94 23.22
C ALA A 178 5.66 -4.71 22.07
N ALA A 179 4.94 -3.99 21.20
CA ALA A 179 4.45 -4.51 19.93
C ALA A 179 5.56 -4.35 18.88
N ALA A 180 6.19 -5.45 18.48
CA ALA A 180 7.33 -5.47 17.58
C ALA A 180 7.07 -6.40 16.39
N VAL A 181 7.37 -5.91 15.18
CA VAL A 181 7.15 -6.63 13.93
C VAL A 181 8.29 -6.38 12.94
N PHE A 182 8.52 -7.31 12.01
CA PHE A 182 9.27 -7.06 10.79
C PHE A 182 8.32 -6.84 9.62
N TYR A 183 8.44 -5.71 8.92
CA TYR A 183 7.71 -5.45 7.67
C TYR A 183 8.36 -6.21 6.51
N ILE A 184 7.62 -7.14 5.91
CA ILE A 184 8.08 -7.98 4.80
C ILE A 184 6.91 -8.09 3.81
N PRO A 185 6.87 -7.26 2.74
CA PRO A 185 5.78 -7.28 1.77
C PRO A 185 5.93 -8.40 0.73
N ALA A 186 4.85 -8.66 -0.03
CA ALA A 186 4.91 -9.51 -1.21
C ALA A 186 5.13 -8.65 -2.46
N VAL A 187 6.36 -8.71 -2.98
CA VAL A 187 6.83 -7.95 -4.14
C VAL A 187 7.01 -8.91 -5.31
N ALA A 188 6.19 -8.77 -6.35
CA ALA A 188 6.33 -9.57 -7.57
C ALA A 188 7.53 -9.09 -8.40
N LEU A 189 8.16 -9.98 -9.15
CA LEU A 189 9.21 -9.58 -10.09
C LEU A 189 8.56 -8.88 -11.30
N THR A 190 8.75 -7.57 -11.40
CA THR A 190 8.28 -6.73 -12.52
C THR A 190 9.45 -5.88 -13.02
N PRO A 191 9.41 -5.35 -14.26
CA PRO A 191 10.46 -4.46 -14.75
C PRO A 191 10.81 -3.32 -13.78
N LYS A 192 9.80 -2.69 -13.18
CA LYS A 192 9.98 -1.63 -12.18
C LYS A 192 10.62 -2.11 -10.89
N ASN A 193 10.19 -3.27 -10.37
CA ASN A 193 10.76 -3.81 -9.15
C ASN A 193 12.22 -4.31 -9.34
N ILE A 194 12.59 -4.71 -10.56
CA ILE A 194 13.98 -5.06 -10.91
C ILE A 194 14.90 -3.84 -10.76
N GLU A 195 14.47 -2.68 -11.23
CA GLU A 195 15.23 -1.43 -11.07
C GLU A 195 15.47 -1.12 -9.59
N TYR A 196 14.46 -1.34 -8.74
CA TYR A 196 14.60 -1.17 -7.30
C TYR A 196 15.56 -2.20 -6.67
N ILE A 197 15.50 -3.47 -7.08
CA ILE A 197 16.42 -4.52 -6.60
C ILE A 197 17.88 -4.14 -6.89
N ARG A 198 18.16 -3.58 -8.07
CA ARG A 198 19.51 -3.08 -8.43
C ARG A 198 20.00 -2.06 -7.40
N ASP A 199 19.16 -1.09 -7.05
CA ASP A 199 19.54 -0.01 -6.14
C ASP A 199 19.60 -0.49 -4.67
N GLN A 200 18.66 -1.34 -4.26
CA GLN A 200 18.63 -2.00 -2.96
C GLN A 200 19.87 -2.87 -2.71
N LYS A 201 20.35 -3.58 -3.74
CA LYS A 201 21.60 -4.34 -3.69
C LYS A 201 22.78 -3.43 -3.34
N ALA A 202 22.89 -2.27 -3.99
CA ALA A 202 23.98 -1.32 -3.73
C ALA A 202 23.93 -0.78 -2.30
N THR A 203 22.74 -0.49 -1.76
CA THR A 203 22.56 -0.05 -0.37
C THR A 203 22.84 -1.17 0.63
N LEU A 204 22.45 -2.43 0.33
CA LEU A 204 22.82 -3.59 1.15
C LEU A 204 24.35 -3.74 1.24
N LEU A 205 25.06 -3.70 0.11
CA LEU A 205 26.52 -3.89 0.11
C LEU A 205 27.24 -2.76 0.87
N SER A 206 26.71 -1.53 0.80
CA SER A 206 27.29 -0.37 1.49
C SER A 206 26.78 -0.15 2.92
N GLY A 207 25.75 -0.88 3.37
CA GLY A 207 25.12 -0.71 4.68
C GLY A 207 24.34 0.57 4.87
N ARG A 208 23.96 1.23 3.78
CA ARG A 208 23.16 2.45 3.81
C ARG A 208 21.66 2.13 3.74
N PRO A 209 20.78 3.06 4.15
CA PRO A 209 19.35 2.88 4.01
C PRO A 209 18.94 2.63 2.55
N PRO A 210 17.91 1.79 2.29
CA PRO A 210 17.37 1.61 0.95
C PRO A 210 16.82 2.91 0.34
N PRO A 211 16.65 3.00 -0.99
CA PRO A 211 16.33 4.25 -1.69
C PRO A 211 15.04 4.97 -1.24
N ASP A 212 14.04 4.21 -0.78
CA ASP A 212 12.74 4.76 -0.33
C ASP A 212 12.79 5.37 1.08
N PHE A 213 13.87 5.14 1.83
CA PHE A 213 13.99 5.62 3.20
C PHE A 213 14.86 6.88 3.28
N PRO A 214 14.69 7.71 4.33
CA PRO A 214 15.61 8.82 4.57
C PRO A 214 17.07 8.34 4.53
N GLY A 215 17.87 9.00 3.70
CA GLY A 215 19.27 8.66 3.51
C GLY A 215 20.14 8.88 4.75
N GLY A 216 21.44 8.59 4.63
CA GLY A 216 22.41 8.73 5.71
C GLY A 216 23.43 7.60 5.69
N THR A 217 24.19 7.46 6.78
CA THR A 217 25.12 6.34 6.97
C THR A 217 24.40 5.03 7.27
N GLY A 218 23.20 5.09 7.85
CA GLY A 218 22.44 3.90 8.20
C GLY A 218 23.22 2.99 9.14
N GLU A 219 23.34 1.72 8.78
CA GLU A 219 24.04 0.70 9.55
C GLU A 219 25.48 0.49 9.07
N SER A 220 26.02 1.36 8.21
CA SER A 220 27.31 1.15 7.53
C SER A 220 28.49 0.95 8.47
N GLU A 221 28.41 1.48 9.70
CA GLU A 221 29.45 1.38 10.73
C GLU A 221 29.11 0.36 11.84
N PHE A 222 27.94 -0.30 11.76
CA PHE A 222 27.51 -1.24 12.79
C PHE A 222 28.31 -2.54 12.70
N LYS A 223 28.70 -3.06 13.87
CA LYS A 223 29.28 -4.39 13.99
C LYS A 223 28.17 -5.44 13.87
N SER A 224 28.48 -6.57 13.24
CA SER A 224 27.53 -7.69 13.08
C SER A 224 26.25 -7.35 12.30
N ARG A 225 26.33 -6.40 11.37
CA ARG A 225 25.26 -6.10 10.41
C ARG A 225 25.05 -7.29 9.47
N GLY A 226 23.79 -7.54 9.09
CA GLY A 226 23.45 -8.50 8.04
C GLY A 226 24.04 -8.12 6.68
N THR A 227 24.59 -9.11 5.99
CA THR A 227 25.25 -9.02 4.69
C THR A 227 24.65 -9.99 3.69
N GLY A 228 25.12 -9.95 2.43
CA GLY A 228 24.74 -10.95 1.44
C GLY A 228 25.17 -12.37 1.78
N ASP A 229 26.14 -12.55 2.69
CA ASP A 229 26.60 -13.86 3.13
C ASP A 229 25.62 -14.52 4.12
N ASP A 230 24.79 -13.71 4.79
CA ASP A 230 23.74 -14.19 5.70
C ASP A 230 22.50 -14.72 4.95
N LEU A 231 22.43 -14.53 3.63
CA LEU A 231 21.43 -15.14 2.77
C LEU A 231 21.83 -16.60 2.47
N LEU A 232 21.24 -17.52 3.22
CA LEU A 232 21.62 -18.95 3.18
C LEU A 232 21.09 -19.72 1.96
N THR A 233 20.13 -19.16 1.24
CA THR A 233 19.47 -19.81 0.10
C THR A 233 19.76 -19.09 -1.21
N VAL A 234 19.66 -19.80 -2.33
CA VAL A 234 19.81 -19.19 -3.66
C VAL A 234 18.67 -18.21 -3.92
N GLU A 235 17.46 -18.56 -3.52
CA GLU A 235 16.25 -17.75 -3.66
C GLU A 235 16.36 -16.42 -2.91
N GLY A 236 16.96 -16.43 -1.70
CA GLY A 236 17.22 -15.20 -0.95
C GLY A 236 18.22 -14.29 -1.66
N LYS A 237 19.26 -14.88 -2.27
CA LYS A 237 20.25 -14.14 -3.08
C LYS A 237 19.66 -13.61 -4.38
N GLU A 238 18.78 -14.37 -5.04
CA GLU A 238 18.02 -13.94 -6.21
C GLU A 238 17.14 -12.72 -5.86
N GLY A 239 16.39 -12.79 -4.76
CA GLY A 239 15.47 -11.74 -4.32
C GLY A 239 16.11 -10.37 -4.03
N ILE A 240 17.43 -10.34 -3.77
CA ILE A 240 18.22 -9.10 -3.55
C ILE A 240 19.21 -8.86 -4.71
N GLY A 241 19.09 -9.60 -5.81
CA GLY A 241 19.91 -9.41 -7.02
C GLY A 241 21.39 -9.75 -6.84
N LEU A 242 21.78 -10.53 -5.83
CA LEU A 242 23.16 -10.96 -5.62
C LEU A 242 23.59 -12.05 -6.62
N VAL A 243 22.63 -12.82 -7.13
CA VAL A 243 22.81 -13.80 -8.20
C VAL A 243 21.68 -13.65 -9.23
N PRO A 244 21.90 -14.05 -10.50
CA PRO A 244 20.85 -14.04 -11.52
C PRO A 244 19.69 -14.98 -11.16
N PHE A 245 18.48 -14.62 -11.57
CA PHE A 245 17.31 -15.49 -11.41
C PHE A 245 17.43 -16.75 -12.27
N LYS A 246 17.15 -17.91 -11.66
CA LYS A 246 17.10 -19.18 -12.38
C LYS A 246 15.95 -19.20 -13.39
N LEU A 247 16.26 -19.60 -14.62
CA LEU A 247 15.28 -19.87 -15.68
C LEU A 247 14.82 -21.33 -15.62
N LYS A 248 13.53 -21.57 -15.87
CA LYS A 248 12.92 -22.91 -15.95
C LYS A 248 12.26 -23.09 -17.31
N ASP A 249 12.24 -24.31 -17.82
CA ASP A 249 11.67 -24.60 -19.14
C ASP A 249 10.15 -24.43 -19.20
N THR A 250 9.48 -24.46 -18.05
CA THR A 250 8.02 -24.30 -17.91
C THR A 250 7.56 -22.84 -17.85
N MET A 251 8.48 -21.87 -17.92
CA MET A 251 8.14 -20.45 -17.84
C MET A 251 7.45 -19.98 -19.11
N SER A 252 6.50 -19.04 -18.96
CA SER A 252 6.00 -18.27 -20.10
C SER A 252 7.12 -17.42 -20.71
N GLU A 253 6.93 -16.97 -21.95
CA GLU A 253 7.88 -16.06 -22.61
C GLU A 253 8.10 -14.78 -21.79
N THR A 254 7.02 -14.21 -21.25
CA THR A 254 7.07 -13.02 -20.39
C THR A 254 7.82 -13.28 -19.09
N GLU A 255 7.54 -14.39 -18.38
CA GLU A 255 8.26 -14.68 -17.13
C GLU A 255 9.76 -14.89 -17.39
N ARG A 256 10.10 -15.57 -18.49
CA ARG A 256 11.49 -15.80 -18.90
C ARG A 256 12.19 -14.48 -19.21
N SER A 257 11.57 -13.60 -20.00
CA SER A 257 12.18 -12.32 -20.39
C SER A 257 12.35 -11.39 -19.18
N THR A 258 11.37 -11.33 -18.27
CA THR A 258 11.48 -10.57 -17.02
C THR A 258 12.64 -11.07 -16.14
N ARG A 259 12.77 -12.39 -15.96
CA ARG A 259 13.90 -12.96 -15.18
C ARG A 259 15.26 -12.79 -15.86
N GLN A 260 15.31 -12.74 -17.19
CA GLN A 260 16.54 -12.48 -17.93
C GLN A 260 17.01 -11.03 -17.84
N ALA A 261 16.07 -10.10 -17.70
CA ALA A 261 16.37 -8.67 -17.55
C ALA A 261 16.83 -8.29 -16.13
N ALA A 262 16.57 -9.16 -15.14
CA ALA A 262 16.89 -8.99 -13.72
C ALA A 262 18.30 -9.47 -13.36
#